data_AF-A0AA35CNY3-F1
#
_entry.id   AF-A0AA35CNY3-F1
#
_cell.length_a   1.000
_cell.length_b   1.000
_cell.length_c   1.000
_cell.angle_alpha   90.00
_cell.angle_beta   90.00
_cell.angle_gamma   90.00
#
_symmetry.space_group_name_H-M   'P 1'
#
loop_
_entity.id
_entity.type
_entity.pdbx_description
1 polymer ?
#
loop_
_entity_poly.entity_id
_entity_poly.type
_entity_poly.pdbx_seq_one_letter_code
_entity_poly.pdbx_strand_id
1 'polypeptide(L)' 'MLRCPVCHNPVDPGTAPALEYKGQVYFFKCHHCLERFTRNPEAYLSGAVADADGGCARHGRHGCH' A
#
# COMPACT_ATOMS: atom_id res chain seq x y z
N MET A 1 12.88 2.61 -0.59
CA MET A 1 12.93 2.81 0.87
C MET A 1 11.52 2.56 1.39
N LEU A 2 11.31 1.53 2.21
CA LEU A 2 9.98 1.22 2.72
C LEU A 2 9.60 2.24 3.80
N ARG A 3 8.40 2.81 3.76
CA ARG A 3 7.91 3.79 4.75
C ARG A 3 6.58 3.36 5.34
N CYS A 4 6.43 3.57 6.66
CA CYS A 4 5.16 3.31 7.32
C CYS A 4 4.12 4.36 6.97
N PRO A 5 2.90 3.98 6.55
CA PRO A 5 1.84 4.94 6.26
C PRO A 5 1.33 5.68 7.50
N VAL A 6 1.46 5.08 8.70
CA VAL A 6 1.02 5.69 9.96
C VAL A 6 2.07 6.66 10.53
N CYS A 7 3.33 6.25 10.48
CA CYS A 7 4.39 6.82 11.30
C CYS A 7 5.44 7.58 10.45
N HIS A 8 5.34 7.53 9.11
CA HIS A 8 6.24 8.13 8.10
C HIS A 8 7.75 7.82 8.26
N ASN A 9 8.09 6.93 9.19
CA ASN A 9 9.44 6.48 9.44
C ASN A 9 9.85 5.37 8.47
N PRO A 10 11.16 5.24 8.19
CA PRO A 10 11.70 4.11 7.45
C PRO A 10 11.39 2.79 8.18
N VAL A 11 11.02 1.79 7.41
CA VAL A 11 10.72 0.44 7.90
C VAL A 11 11.79 -0.52 7.45
N ASP A 12 12.18 -1.42 8.35
CA ASP A 12 13.08 -2.51 8.02
C ASP A 12 12.27 -3.75 7.61
N PRO A 13 12.29 -4.17 6.33
CA PRO A 13 11.47 -5.29 5.87
C PRO A 13 11.84 -6.65 6.48
N GLY A 14 13.01 -6.77 7.13
CA GLY A 14 13.43 -8.02 7.78
C GLY A 14 12.76 -8.25 9.13
N THR A 15 12.25 -7.19 9.76
CA THR A 15 11.61 -7.25 11.08
C THR A 15 10.21 -6.61 11.12
N ALA A 16 9.80 -5.95 10.03
CA ALA A 16 8.53 -5.27 9.91
C ALA A 16 7.34 -6.24 9.78
N PRO A 17 6.31 -6.13 10.63
CA PRO A 17 5.03 -6.76 10.35
C PRO A 17 4.39 -6.21 9.07
N ALA A 18 3.88 -7.12 8.23
CA ALA A 18 3.13 -6.80 7.02
C ALA A 18 1.66 -7.20 7.17
N LEU A 19 0.76 -6.42 6.57
CA LEU A 19 -0.68 -6.68 6.53
C LEU A 19 -1.18 -6.54 5.10
N GLU A 20 -1.95 -7.50 4.64
CA GLU A 20 -2.66 -7.37 3.37
C GLU A 20 -4.01 -6.67 3.59
N TYR A 21 -4.25 -5.58 2.87
CA TYR A 21 -5.50 -4.82 2.93
C TYR A 21 -5.92 -4.37 1.53
N LYS A 22 -7.15 -4.70 1.13
CA LYS A 22 -7.70 -4.44 -0.24
C LYS A 22 -6.79 -4.99 -1.36
N GLY A 23 -6.14 -6.13 -1.15
CA GLY A 23 -5.23 -6.75 -2.12
C GLY A 23 -3.87 -6.07 -2.25
N GLN A 24 -3.53 -5.17 -1.33
CA GLN A 24 -2.23 -4.50 -1.25
C GLN A 24 -1.53 -4.86 0.07
N VAL A 25 -0.23 -5.14 0.01
CA VAL A 25 0.58 -5.48 1.19
C VAL A 25 1.21 -4.21 1.76
N TYR A 26 0.85 -3.88 3.01
CA TYR A 26 1.39 -2.74 3.74
C TYR A 26 2.36 -3.19 4.83
N PHE A 27 3.46 -2.45 5.00
CA PHE A 27 4.51 -2.76 5.96
C PHE A 27 4.56 -1.73 7.09
N PHE A 28 4.69 -2.21 8.33
CA PHE A 28 4.66 -1.40 9.54
C PHE A 28 5.93 -1.60 10.36
N LYS A 29 6.39 -0.53 11.02
CA LYS A 29 7.61 -0.54 11.83
C LYS A 29 7.43 -1.39 13.08
N CYS A 30 6.20 -1.49 13.58
CA CYS A 30 5.86 -2.19 14.80
C CYS A 30 4.37 -2.52 14.84
N HIS A 31 3.99 -3.43 15.74
CA HIS A 31 2.58 -3.77 15.99
C HIS A 31 1.73 -2.57 16.35
N HIS A 32 2.28 -1.56 17.03
CA HIS A 32 1.52 -0.36 17.37
C HIS A 32 1.12 0.47 16.14
N CYS A 33 1.99 0.61 15.12
CA CYS A 33 1.60 1.26 13.86
C CYS A 33 0.58 0.37 13.09
N LEU A 34 0.70 -0.97 13.18
CA LEU A 34 -0.28 -1.89 12.59
C LEU A 34 -1.66 -1.75 13.23
N GLU A 35 -1.78 -1.79 14.56
CA GLU A 35 -3.07 -1.62 15.24
C GLU A 35 -3.74 -0.28 14.91
N ARG A 36 -2.98 0.81 14.89
CA ARG A 36 -3.50 2.13 14.51
C ARG A 36 -4.03 2.12 13.08
N PHE A 37 -3.30 1.47 12.16
CA PHE A 37 -3.76 1.27 10.80
C PHE A 37 -5.02 0.42 10.74
N THR A 38 -5.10 -0.71 11.45
CA THR A 38 -6.29 -1.57 11.50
C THR A 38 -7.52 -0.84 12.03
N ARG A 39 -7.36 0.10 12.97
CA ARG A 39 -8.47 0.89 13.50
C ARG A 39 -9.06 1.88 12.48
N ASN A 40 -8.23 2.50 11.64
CA ASN A 40 -8.67 3.49 10.65
C ASN A 40 -7.82 3.43 9.37
N PRO A 41 -7.88 2.33 8.59
CA PRO A 41 -6.98 2.13 7.46
C PRO A 41 -7.26 3.15 6.36
N GLU A 42 -8.52 3.49 6.12
CA GLU A 42 -8.94 4.45 5.08
C GLU A 42 -8.34 5.84 5.27
N ALA A 43 -8.18 6.30 6.52
CA ALA A 43 -7.56 7.59 6.83
C ALA A 43 -6.07 7.63 6.45
N TYR A 44 -5.37 6.49 6.53
CA TYR A 44 -3.96 6.37 6.14
C TYR A 44 -3.78 6.04 4.65
N LEU A 45 -4.78 5.41 4.03
CA LEU A 45 -4.76 5.01 2.63
C LEU A 45 -5.16 6.13 1.68
N SER A 46 -5.96 7.10 2.12
CA SER A 46 -6.37 8.25 1.30
C SER A 46 -5.18 9.05 0.71
N GLY A 47 -3.96 8.89 1.23
CA GLY A 47 -2.75 9.48 0.66
C GLY A 47 -1.78 8.51 -0.04
N ALA A 48 -2.03 7.18 0.03
CA ALA A 48 -1.11 6.15 -0.45
C ALA A 48 -1.63 5.39 -1.70
N VAL A 49 -2.87 5.64 -2.11
CA VAL A 49 -3.48 4.98 -3.27
C VAL A 49 -3.19 5.73 -4.57
N ALA A 50 -1.99 5.54 -5.12
CA ALA A 50 -1.73 5.97 -6.50
C ALA A 50 -0.83 5.04 -7.33
N ASP A 51 -0.29 3.95 -6.78
CA ASP A 51 0.60 3.07 -7.55
C ASP A 51 0.35 1.59 -7.25
N ALA A 52 -0.80 1.12 -7.69
CA ALA A 52 -1.04 -0.29 -7.99
C ALA A 52 -1.94 -0.38 -9.22
N ASP A 53 -1.53 0.34 -10.27
CA ASP A 53 -1.93 0.07 -11.64
C ASP A 53 -1.20 -1.19 -12.12
N GLY A 54 -1.60 -2.33 -11.55
CA GLY A 54 -1.37 -3.64 -12.11
C GLY A 54 -2.54 -4.06 -12.99
N GLY A 55 -3.09 -3.12 -13.77
CA GLY A 55 -4.12 -3.39 -14.76
C GLY A 55 -3.45 -3.45 -16.14
N CYS A 56 -3.34 -4.64 -16.71
CA CYS A 56 -2.96 -4.81 -18.10
C CYS A 56 -3.93 -4.04 -19.01
N ALA A 57 -3.63 -2.78 -19.32
CA ALA A 57 -4.25 -2.06 -20.41
C ALA A 57 -3.74 -2.67 -21.72
N ARG A 58 -4.32 -3.82 -22.07
CA ARG A 58 -4.41 -4.30 -23.44
C ARG A 58 -5.07 -3.16 -24.23
N HIS A 59 -4.27 -2.27 -24.80
CA HIS A 59 -4.69 -1.40 -25.90
C HIS A 59 -4.95 -2.28 -27.14
N GLY A 60 -5.97 -3.14 -27.03
CA GLY A 60 -6.60 -3.76 -28.17
C GLY A 60 -7.53 -2.72 -28.80
N ARG A 61 -7.01 -1.99 -29.79
CA ARG A 61 -7.68 -1.56 -31.03
C ARG A 61 -6.84 -0.45 -31.69
N HIS A 62 -5.68 -0.81 -32.23
CA HIS A 62 -5.17 -0.07 -33.37
C HIS A 62 -6.10 -0.35 -34.56
N GLY A 63 -6.70 0.69 -35.11
CA GLY A 63 -7.40 0.66 -36.39
C GLY A 63 -8.91 0.84 -36.32
N CYS A 64 -9.36 2.08 -36.12
CA CYS A 64 -10.56 2.54 -36.79
C CYS A 64 -10.14 3.01 -38.20
N HIS A 65 -10.36 2.17 -39.22
CA HIS A 65 -10.65 2.55 -40.61
C HIS A 65 -11.43 1.41 -41.23
#